data_AF-A0A1N6YD54-F1
#
_entry.id   AF-A0A1N6YD54-F1
#
_cell.length_a   1.000
_cell.length_b   1.000
_cell.length_c   1.000
_cell.angle_alpha   90.00
_cell.angle_beta   90.00
_cell.angle_gamma   90.00
#
_symmetry.space_group_name_H-M   'P 1'
#
loop_
_entity.id
_entity.type
_entity.pdbx_description
1 polymer ?
#
loop_
_entity_poly.entity_id
_entity_poly.type
_entity_poly.pdbx_seq_one_letter_code
_entity_poly.pdbx_strand_id
1 'polypeptide(L)' 'MTTTDSRLTSRNDSVGENRCRSCGSFVTRDFARVFGNNENDVFGCLECMTATEVKKGGARAEHVDTTKLIGGREPLR' A
#
# COMPACT_ATOMS: atom_id res chain seq x y z
N MET A 1 29.74 -11.19 35.47
CA MET A 1 29.81 -9.95 34.69
C MET A 1 29.26 -10.23 33.30
N THR A 2 28.15 -9.56 32.98
CA THR A 2 27.56 -9.30 31.65
C THR A 2 27.44 -10.46 30.65
N THR A 3 26.25 -11.06 30.60
CA THR A 3 25.70 -11.76 29.44
C THR A 3 25.52 -10.75 28.30
N THR A 4 26.39 -10.78 27.31
CA THR A 4 26.26 -9.93 26.12
C THR A 4 25.13 -10.48 25.24
N ASP A 5 23.93 -9.93 25.42
CA ASP A 5 22.79 -10.13 24.52
C ASP A 5 23.10 -9.47 23.17
N SER A 6 23.57 -10.27 22.21
CA SER A 6 23.87 -9.83 20.84
C SER A 6 22.60 -9.62 19.98
N ARG A 7 21.43 -9.29 20.56
CA ARG A 7 20.14 -9.23 19.84
C ARG A 7 19.58 -7.82 19.63
N LEU A 8 20.35 -6.79 19.92
CA LEU A 8 19.94 -5.40 19.79
C LEU A 8 20.88 -4.67 18.83
N THR A 9 20.57 -4.72 17.52
CA THR A 9 20.80 -3.62 16.55
C THR A 9 20.52 -3.98 15.08
N SER A 10 20.12 -5.22 14.74
CA SER A 10 19.69 -5.53 13.35
C SER A 10 18.17 -5.42 13.16
N ARG A 11 17.57 -4.33 13.65
CA ARG A 11 16.11 -4.09 13.56
C ARG A 11 15.75 -2.65 13.17
N ASN A 12 16.57 -2.00 12.36
CA ASN A 12 16.33 -0.60 12.00
C ASN A 12 16.66 -0.21 10.56
N ASP A 13 16.42 -1.08 9.56
CA ASP A 13 16.59 -0.65 8.16
C ASP A 13 15.60 -1.33 7.17
N SER A 14 14.33 -1.39 7.54
CA SER A 14 13.28 -1.44 6.52
C SER A 14 12.08 -0.58 6.89
N VAL A 15 12.28 0.36 7.82
CA VAL A 15 11.45 1.56 7.96
C VAL A 15 11.92 2.57 6.90
N GLY A 16 12.21 2.08 5.71
CA GLY A 16 12.71 2.86 4.58
C GLY A 16 11.52 3.19 3.69
N GLU A 17 10.81 4.25 4.05
CA GLU A 17 10.02 5.04 3.10
C GLU A 17 8.89 4.32 2.36
N ASN A 18 8.26 3.30 2.95
CA ASN A 18 6.97 2.82 2.47
C ASN A 18 5.94 3.93 2.72
N ARG A 19 5.79 4.83 1.74
CA ARG A 19 4.81 5.92 1.75
C ARG A 19 3.82 5.71 0.64
N CYS A 20 2.59 6.11 0.89
CA CYS A 20 1.61 6.18 -0.17
C CYS A 20 2.06 7.18 -1.23
N ARG A 21 2.20 6.76 -2.49
CA ARG A 21 2.57 7.63 -3.61
C ARG A 21 1.45 8.60 -4.01
N SER A 22 0.21 8.34 -3.61
CA SER A 22 -0.93 9.22 -3.89
C SER A 22 -1.07 10.35 -2.86
N CYS A 23 -0.94 10.06 -1.56
CA CYS A 23 -1.16 11.06 -0.50
C CYS A 23 0.06 11.34 0.39
N GLY A 24 1.17 10.60 0.23
CA GLY A 24 2.39 10.77 1.02
C GLY A 24 2.35 10.22 2.45
N SER A 25 1.22 9.65 2.88
CA SER A 25 1.04 9.10 4.22
C SER A 25 1.93 7.88 4.47
N PHE A 26 2.30 7.67 5.73
CA PHE A 26 3.12 6.54 6.15
C PHE A 26 2.33 5.23 6.04
N VAL A 27 2.93 4.21 5.41
CA VAL A 27 2.39 2.85 5.38
C VAL A 27 3.43 1.87 5.91
N THR A 28 2.99 0.76 6.48
CA THR A 28 3.92 -0.26 6.98
C THR A 28 4.44 -1.12 5.84
N ARG A 29 5.64 -1.71 6.02
CA ARG A 29 6.19 -2.70 5.08
C ARG A 29 5.24 -3.88 4.88
N ASP A 30 4.58 -4.34 5.94
CA ASP A 30 3.60 -5.43 5.85
C ASP A 30 2.39 -5.04 5.00
N PHE A 31 1.96 -3.77 5.09
CA PHE A 31 0.91 -3.24 4.23
C PHE A 31 1.34 -3.23 2.76
N ALA A 32 2.52 -2.70 2.47
CA ALA A 32 3.10 -2.67 1.12
C ALA A 32 3.32 -4.07 0.53
N ARG A 33 3.60 -5.06 1.38
CA ARG A 33 3.77 -6.45 0.98
C ARG A 33 2.45 -7.13 0.58
N VAL A 34 1.34 -6.79 1.23
CA VAL A 34 0.03 -7.41 0.97
C VAL A 34 -0.75 -6.67 -0.10
N PHE A 35 -0.66 -5.34 -0.10
CA PHE A 35 -1.50 -4.46 -0.91
C PHE A 35 -0.74 -3.64 -1.96
N GLY A 36 0.59 -3.57 -1.86
CA GLY A 36 1.42 -2.89 -2.84
C GLY A 36 1.59 -3.68 -4.13
N ASN A 37 2.37 -3.13 -5.06
CA ASN A 37 2.74 -3.78 -6.31
C ASN A 37 3.88 -4.81 -6.10
N ASN A 38 4.39 -5.37 -7.20
CA ASN A 38 5.51 -6.33 -7.16
C ASN A 38 6.83 -5.72 -6.63
N GLU A 39 6.92 -4.39 -6.57
CA GLU A 39 8.08 -3.63 -6.07
C GLU A 39 7.83 -3.10 -4.64
N ASN A 40 6.72 -3.47 -4.01
CA ASN A 40 6.27 -2.95 -2.71
C ASN A 40 5.97 -1.44 -2.69
N ASP A 41 5.68 -0.82 -3.83
CA ASP A 41 5.10 0.52 -3.89
C ASP A 41 3.60 0.47 -3.60
N VAL A 42 3.13 1.47 -2.86
CA VAL A 42 1.73 1.65 -2.50
C VAL A 42 1.24 2.96 -3.09
N PHE A 43 0.26 2.89 -3.98
CA PHE A 43 -0.40 4.06 -4.57
C PHE A 43 -1.70 4.42 -3.84
N GLY A 44 -2.22 3.56 -2.98
CA GLY A 44 -3.42 3.84 -2.18
C GLY A 44 -3.34 3.26 -0.78
N CYS A 45 -3.51 4.09 0.25
CA CYS A 45 -3.52 3.69 1.65
C CYS A 45 -4.88 3.95 2.31
N LEU A 46 -5.06 3.47 3.54
CA LEU A 46 -6.31 3.64 4.29
C LEU A 46 -6.65 5.10 4.65
N GLU A 47 -5.68 6.01 4.58
CA GLU A 47 -5.91 7.45 4.78
C GLU A 47 -6.56 8.13 3.57
N CYS A 48 -6.31 7.65 2.34
CA CYS A 48 -6.80 8.29 1.11
C CYS A 48 -7.76 7.41 0.30
N MET A 49 -7.92 6.14 0.67
CA MET A 49 -8.83 5.18 0.04
C MET A 49 -9.55 4.36 1.09
N THR A 50 -10.73 3.85 0.75
CA THR A 50 -11.44 2.94 1.64
C THR A 50 -10.79 1.56 1.66
N ALA A 51 -10.93 0.84 2.78
CA ALA A 51 -10.44 -0.53 2.92
C ALA A 51 -10.99 -1.48 1.83
N THR A 52 -12.21 -1.21 1.33
CA THR A 52 -12.84 -1.96 0.25
C THR A 52 -12.10 -1.78 -1.07
N GLU A 53 -11.72 -0.55 -1.43
CA GLU A 53 -10.99 -0.28 -2.67
C GLU A 53 -9.56 -0.82 -2.61
N VAL A 54 -8.89 -0.66 -1.46
CA VAL A 54 -7.57 -1.27 -1.21
C VAL A 54 -7.63 -2.79 -1.42
N LYS A 55 -8.61 -3.47 -0.81
CA LYS A 55 -8.83 -4.93 -0.98
C LYS A 55 -9.16 -5.35 -2.39
N LYS A 56 -9.86 -4.50 -3.16
CA LYS A 56 -10.11 -4.73 -4.60
C LYS A 56 -8.85 -4.55 -5.47
N GLY A 57 -7.73 -4.17 -4.87
CA GLY A 57 -6.45 -3.96 -5.55
C GLY A 57 -6.23 -2.52 -6.00
N GLY A 58 -6.96 -1.55 -5.45
CA GLY A 58 -6.72 -0.14 -5.72
C GLY A 58 -5.39 0.38 -5.16
N ALA A 59 -4.85 -0.26 -4.12
CA ALA A 59 -3.59 0.13 -3.47
C ALA A 59 -2.34 -0.02 -4.36
N ARG A 60 -2.40 -0.84 -5.41
CA ARG A 60 -1.32 -1.08 -6.39
C ARG A 60 -1.52 -0.32 -7.71
N ALA A 61 -2.67 0.32 -7.91
CA ALA A 61 -2.98 1.01 -9.14
C ALA A 61 -2.41 2.43 -9.09
N GLU A 62 -1.36 2.69 -9.86
CA GLU A 62 -0.85 4.04 -10.10
C GLU A 62 -1.90 4.95 -10.75
N HIS A 63 -2.81 4.34 -11.54
CA HIS A 63 -3.97 4.97 -12.14
C HIS A 63 -5.12 3.98 -12.14
N VAL A 64 -6.16 4.24 -11.35
CA VAL A 64 -7.41 3.48 -11.45
C VAL A 64 -8.14 4.02 -12.67
N ASP A 65 -8.03 3.33 -13.80
CA ASP A 65 -8.92 3.53 -14.94
C ASP A 65 -10.36 3.18 -14.52
N THR A 66 -11.03 4.12 -13.85
CA THR A 66 -12.44 4.00 -13.46
C THR A 66 -13.35 3.80 -14.67
N THR A 67 -12.86 4.13 -15.87
CA THR A 67 -13.45 3.81 -17.17
C THR A 67 -13.66 2.31 -17.39
N LYS A 68 -12.90 1.42 -16.73
CA LYS A 68 -13.10 -0.04 -16.76
C LYS A 68 -13.98 -0.58 -15.63
N LEU A 69 -14.23 0.20 -14.57
CA LEU A 69 -15.13 -0.18 -13.48
C LEU A 69 -16.60 0.15 -13.78
N ILE A 70 -16.85 1.08 -14.72
CA ILE A 70 -18.15 1.22 -15.37
C ILE A 70 -18.32 0.09 -16.39
N GLY A 71 -18.68 -1.10 -15.91
CA GLY A 71 -19.39 -2.05 -16.76
C GLY A 71 -20.58 -1.29 -17.36
N GLY A 72 -20.59 -1.15 -18.68
CA GLY A 72 -21.52 -0.30 -19.40
C GLY A 72 -22.95 -0.46 -18.91
N ARG A 73 -23.47 0.57 -18.23
CA ARG A 73 -24.89 0.87 -18.33
C ARG A 73 -25.02 1.72 -19.57
N GLU A 74 -25.36 1.06 -20.68
CA GLU A 74 -25.99 1.76 -21.80
C GLU A 74 -27.08 2.69 -21.21
N PRO A 75 -27.11 3.96 -21.60
CA PRO A 75 -28.24 4.80 -21.23
C PRO A 75 -29.48 4.18 -21.90
N LEU A 76 -30.44 3.75 -21.07
CA LEU A 76 -31.77 3.37 -21.54
C LEU A 76 -32.32 4.57 -22.31
N ARG A 77 -32.46 4.39 -23.62
CA ARG A 77 -33.02 5.34 -24.57
C ARG A 77 -34.54 5.32 -24.53
#